data_AF-A0A8H4AZK1-F1
#
_entry.id   AF-A0A8H4AZK1-F1
#
_cell.length_a   1.000
_cell.length_b   1.000
_cell.length_c   1.000
_cell.angle_alpha   90.00
_cell.angle_beta   90.00
_cell.angle_gamma   90.00
#
_symmetry.space_group_name_H-M   'P 1'
#
loop_
_entity.id
_entity.type
_entity.pdbx_description
1 polymer ?
#
loop_
_entity_poly.entity_id
_entity_poly.type
_entity_poly.pdbx_seq_one_letter_code
_entity_poly.pdbx_strand_id
1 'polypeptide(L)'
;MNKYKQHKQLSLAESKLQRLVDYNQRLRRELDQPRVRVSEASASLIRYCRNTRDFLVPSVWGSVDRRDDPYASTSGTCNCYIL
;
A
#
# COMPACT_ATOMS: atom_id res chain seq x y z
N MET A 1 -32.82 -41.57 -15.13
CA MET A 1 -31.98 -40.50 -14.54
C MET A 1 -32.70 -39.17 -14.70
N ASN A 2 -32.93 -38.40 -13.63
CA ASN A 2 -33.70 -37.15 -13.71
C ASN A 2 -32.89 -36.05 -14.45
N LYS A 3 -33.36 -35.64 -15.63
CA LYS A 3 -32.68 -34.67 -16.52
C LYS A 3 -32.37 -33.34 -15.82
N TYR A 4 -33.21 -32.90 -14.88
CA TYR A 4 -33.02 -31.68 -14.11
C TYR A 4 -31.78 -31.74 -13.20
N LYS A 5 -31.52 -32.92 -12.61
CA LYS A 5 -30.34 -33.16 -11.78
C LYS A 5 -29.06 -33.14 -12.62
N GLN A 6 -29.09 -33.66 -13.85
CA GLN A 6 -27.94 -33.62 -14.77
C GLN A 6 -27.61 -32.18 -15.20
N HIS A 7 -28.62 -31.39 -15.57
CA HIS A 7 -28.43 -29.99 -15.97
C HIS A 7 -27.80 -29.13 -14.86
N LYS A 8 -28.26 -29.32 -13.61
CA LYS A 8 -27.69 -28.64 -12.44
C LYS A 8 -26.24 -29.05 -12.17
N GLN A 9 -25.90 -30.32 -12.34
CA GLN A 9 -24.52 -30.80 -12.17
C GLN A 9 -23.58 -30.25 -13.25
N LEU A 10 -24.04 -30.15 -14.50
CA LEU A 10 -23.28 -29.53 -15.59
C LEU A 10 -23.03 -28.04 -15.33
N SER A 11 -24.05 -27.29 -14.93
CA SER A 11 -23.92 -25.86 -14.58
C SER A 11 -22.94 -25.62 -13.42
N LEU A 12 -22.95 -26.48 -12.39
CA LEU A 12 -21.97 -26.41 -11.29
C LEU A 12 -20.55 -26.76 -11.75
N ALA A 13 -20.41 -27.71 -12.67
CA ALA A 13 -19.11 -28.07 -13.24
C ALA A 13 -18.53 -26.92 -14.08
N GLU A 14 -19.35 -26.29 -14.93
CA GLU A 14 -18.97 -25.12 -15.73
C GLU A 14 -18.56 -23.94 -14.85
N SER A 15 -19.32 -23.65 -13.79
CA SER A 15 -18.99 -22.58 -12.84
C SER A 15 -17.66 -22.82 -12.11
N LYS A 16 -17.37 -24.08 -11.75
CA LYS A 16 -16.08 -24.46 -11.14
C LYS A 16 -14.95 -24.34 -12.14
N LEU A 17 -15.15 -24.79 -13.37
CA LEU A 17 -14.17 -24.67 -14.44
C LEU A 17 -13.82 -23.20 -14.70
N GLN A 18 -14.82 -22.33 -14.80
CA GLN A 18 -14.61 -20.89 -15.00
C GLN A 18 -13.73 -20.30 -13.89
N ARG A 19 -14.00 -20.62 -12.62
CA ARG A 19 -13.18 -20.16 -11.48
C ARG A 19 -11.73 -20.61 -11.59
N LEU A 20 -11.50 -21.85 -12.03
CA LEU A 20 -10.14 -22.38 -12.20
C LEU A 20 -9.41 -21.70 -13.35
N VAL A 21 -10.10 -21.43 -14.46
CA VAL A 21 -9.55 -20.70 -15.60
C VAL A 21 -9.17 -19.28 -15.19
N ASP A 22 -10.08 -18.57 -14.53
CA ASP A 22 -9.84 -17.20 -14.05
C ASP A 22 -8.67 -17.15 -13.06
N TYR A 23 -8.59 -18.12 -12.16
CA TYR A 23 -7.49 -18.24 -11.20
C TYR A 23 -6.16 -18.55 -11.90
N ASN A 24 -6.14 -19.46 -12.88
CA ASN A 24 -4.95 -19.77 -13.65
C ASN A 24 -4.45 -18.55 -14.44
N GLN A 25 -5.37 -17.78 -15.04
CA GLN A 25 -5.04 -16.54 -15.73
C GLN A 25 -4.44 -15.50 -14.79
N ARG A 26 -4.92 -15.40 -13.53
CA ARG A 26 -4.30 -14.53 -12.52
C ARG A 26 -2.89 -14.99 -12.15
N LEU A 27 -2.71 -16.28 -11.89
CA LEU A 27 -1.39 -16.84 -11.56
C LEU A 27 -0.37 -16.65 -12.69
N ARG A 28 -0.78 -16.82 -13.95
CA ARG A 28 0.08 -16.54 -15.11
C ARG A 28 0.51 -15.07 -15.15
N ARG A 29 -0.42 -14.14 -14.93
CA ARG A 29 -0.10 -12.71 -14.85
C ARG A 29 0.85 -12.37 -13.69
N GLU A 30 0.66 -12.96 -12.52
CA GLU A 30 1.53 -12.76 -11.36
C GLU A 30 2.93 -13.39 -11.55
N LEU A 31 3.01 -14.48 -12.31
CA LEU A 31 4.27 -15.12 -12.70
C LEU A 31 5.06 -14.24 -13.67
N ASP A 32 4.37 -13.64 -14.65
CA ASP A 32 4.97 -12.78 -15.68
C ASP A 32 5.31 -11.37 -15.18
N GLN A 33 4.93 -11.01 -13.94
CA GLN A 33 5.23 -9.70 -13.37
C GLN A 33 6.76 -9.49 -13.23
N PRO A 34 7.33 -8.40 -13.78
CA PRO A 34 8.76 -8.15 -13.67
C PRO A 34 9.17 -7.93 -12.22
N ARG A 35 10.27 -8.56 -11.80
CA ARG A 35 10.81 -8.50 -10.44
C ARG A 35 12.16 -7.80 -10.43
N VAL A 36 12.39 -7.02 -9.38
CA VAL A 36 13.67 -6.36 -9.11
C VAL A 36 14.42 -7.17 -8.04
N ARG A 37 15.76 -7.17 -8.10
CA ARG A 37 16.57 -7.83 -7.07
C ARG A 37 16.38 -7.15 -5.73
N VAL A 38 16.34 -7.93 -4.65
CA VAL A 38 16.15 -7.40 -3.29
C VAL A 38 17.24 -6.39 -2.92
N SER A 39 18.48 -6.64 -3.33
CA SER A 39 19.61 -5.72 -3.10
C SER A 39 19.44 -4.36 -3.81
N GLU A 40 18.82 -4.35 -4.98
CA GLU A 40 18.55 -3.11 -5.74
C GLU A 40 17.36 -2.36 -5.13
N ALA A 41 16.28 -3.08 -4.78
CA ALA A 41 15.12 -2.50 -4.11
C ALA A 41 15.52 -1.87 -2.76
N SER A 42 16.33 -2.56 -1.94
CA SER A 42 16.80 -2.04 -0.66
C SER A 42 17.72 -0.83 -0.83
N ALA A 43 18.63 -0.85 -1.81
CA ALA A 43 19.47 0.29 -2.14
C ALA A 43 18.64 1.52 -2.55
N SER A 44 17.57 1.32 -3.33
CA SER A 44 16.64 2.39 -3.71
C SER A 44 15.93 3.00 -2.50
N LEU A 45 15.43 2.15 -1.58
CA LEU A 45 14.79 2.62 -0.34
C LEU A 45 15.77 3.41 0.54
N ILE A 46 16.97 2.89 0.75
CA ILE A 46 18.01 3.59 1.52
C ILE A 46 18.34 4.94 0.89
N ARG A 47 18.49 5.00 -0.43
CA ARG A 47 18.76 6.25 -1.16
C ARG A 47 17.64 7.27 -0.95
N TYR A 48 16.38 6.83 -1.05
CA TYR A 48 15.24 7.71 -0.80
C TYR A 48 15.25 8.25 0.63
N CYS A 49 15.36 7.37 1.63
CA CYS A 49 15.36 7.78 3.03
C CYS A 49 16.57 8.64 3.42
N ARG A 50 17.68 8.59 2.67
CA ARG A 50 18.86 9.43 2.90
C ARG A 50 18.79 10.81 2.26
N ASN A 51 17.96 10.97 1.23
CA ASN A 51 17.89 12.21 0.45
C ASN A 51 16.61 13.00 0.73
N THR A 52 15.60 12.36 1.31
CA THR A 52 14.33 12.99 1.69
C THR A 52 14.37 13.35 3.16
N ARG A 53 14.37 14.66 3.46
CA ARG A 53 14.39 15.16 4.84
C ARG A 53 13.11 14.77 5.57
N ASP A 54 13.26 14.22 6.78
CA ASP A 54 12.16 13.90 7.67
C ASP A 54 12.29 14.70 8.98
N PHE A 55 11.34 15.60 9.20
CA PHE A 55 11.29 16.48 10.37
C PHE A 55 10.96 15.76 11.68
N LEU A 56 10.38 14.55 11.60
CA LEU A 56 10.07 13.71 12.75
C LEU A 56 11.26 12.88 13.23
N VAL A 57 12.40 12.95 12.53
CA VAL A 57 13.66 12.30 12.93
C VAL A 57 14.77 13.35 13.13
N PRO A 58 14.69 14.18 14.20
CA PRO A 58 15.67 15.25 14.43
C PRO A 58 17.09 14.75 14.69
N SER A 59 17.26 13.50 15.13
CA SER A 59 18.59 12.90 15.36
C SER A 59 19.43 12.78 14.10
N VAL A 60 18.78 12.65 12.94
CA VAL A 60 19.44 12.53 11.62
C VAL A 60 19.38 13.83 10.84
N TRP A 61 18.25 14.54 10.90
CA TRP A 61 17.98 15.70 10.05
C TRP A 61 18.13 17.05 10.76
N GLY A 62 18.28 17.05 12.08
CA GLY A 62 18.25 18.24 12.92
C GLY A 62 16.84 18.72 13.24
N SER A 63 16.71 19.53 14.30
CA SER A 63 15.44 20.12 14.71
C SER A 63 14.89 21.09 13.64
N VAL A 64 13.56 21.18 13.55
CA VAL A 64 12.89 22.19 12.73
C VAL A 64 13.01 23.54 13.41
N ASP A 65 13.31 24.59 12.67
CA ASP A 65 13.24 25.95 13.21
C ASP A 65 11.77 26.27 13.53
N ARG A 66 11.54 26.97 14.63
CA ARG A 66 10.21 27.41 15.08
C ARG A 66 9.51 28.27 14.02
N ARG A 67 10.26 28.92 13.13
CA ARG A 67 9.74 29.72 12.02
C ARG A 67 9.17 28.88 10.87
N ASP A 68 9.72 27.68 10.69
CA ASP A 68 9.35 26.77 9.60
C ASP A 68 8.33 25.71 10.06
N ASP A 69 8.09 25.62 11.36
CA ASP A 69 7.07 24.75 11.96
C ASP A 69 5.70 25.45 12.01
N PRO A 70 4.71 25.03 11.22
CA PRO A 70 3.36 25.63 11.22
C PRO A 70 2.58 25.38 12.52
N TYR A 71 3.05 24.47 13.37
CA TYR A 71 2.46 24.17 14.68
C TYR A 71 3.23 24.81 15.84
N ALA A 72 4.32 25.53 15.56
CA ALA A 72 5.01 26.26 16.60
C ALA A 72 4.10 27.30 17.23
N SER A 73 4.05 27.35 18.57
CA SER A 73 3.26 28.38 19.24
C SER A 73 3.83 29.77 18.93
N THR A 74 3.05 30.60 18.24
CA THR A 74 3.35 32.03 18.14
C THR A 74 3.24 32.56 19.56
N SER A 75 4.35 33.04 20.14
CA SER A 75 4.36 33.68 21.46
C SER A 75 3.68 35.05 21.37
N GLY A 76 2.37 35.03 21.16
CA GLY A 76 1.47 36.16 21.09
C GLY A 76 0.19 35.75 21.82
N THR A 77 0.07 36.24 23.05
CA THR A 77 -1.12 36.25 23.93
C THR A 77 -2.45 35.95 23.22
N CYS A 78 -2.95 34.72 23.31
CA CYS A 78 -4.36 34.42 23.03
C CYS A 78 -5.11 34.27 24.37
N ASN A 79 -5.84 35.34 24.73
CA ASN A 79 -6.85 35.31 25.79
C ASN A 79 -8.12 34.68 25.21
N CYS A 80 -8.38 33.41 25.51
CA CYS A 80 -9.67 32.80 25.25
C CYS A 80 -10.12 32.04 26.51
N TYR A 81 -11.14 32.57 27.19
CA TYR A 81 -11.91 31.84 28.19
C TYR A 81 -13.15 31.22 27.53
N ILE A 82 -13.51 30.02 27.96
CA ILE A 82 -14.73 29.32 27.53
C ILE A 82 -15.88 29.89 28.37
N LEU A 83 -16.89 30.46 27.68
CA LEU A 83 -18.19 30.80 28.27
C LEU A 83 -19.12 29.59 28.21
#